data_AF-A0A1W9LX72-F1
#
_entry.id   AF-A0A1W9LX72-F1
#
_cell.length_a   1.000
_cell.length_b   1.000
_cell.length_c   1.000
_cell.angle_alpha   90.00
_cell.angle_beta   90.00
_cell.angle_gamma   90.00
#
_symmetry.space_group_name_H-M   'P 1'
#
loop_
_entity.id
_entity.type
_entity.pdbx_description
1 polymer ?
#
loop_
_entity_poly.entity_id
_entity_poly.type
_entity_poly.pdbx_seq_one_letter_code
_entity_poly.pdbx_strand_id
1 'polypeptide(L)'
;MIISHSTLEKLQKFEFLFQNGHSSVLIDKTLNKLAEIEVFELKKNLRELTAKIEQFEKQYLMSSEKFSKEFNAGQLGDSADFIEWFAYYDMQSVLLKKIGIPDRPER
;
A
#
# COMPACT_ATOMS: atom_id res chain seq x y z
N MET A 1 -3.58 14.16 1.67
CA MET A 1 -4.91 13.86 2.22
C MET A 1 -4.89 14.25 3.69
N ILE A 2 -5.47 15.40 4.05
CA ILE A 2 -5.49 15.87 5.44
C ILE A 2 -6.64 15.12 6.10
N ILE A 3 -6.33 14.18 7.00
CA ILE A 3 -7.35 13.62 7.89
C ILE A 3 -7.91 14.83 8.64
N SER A 4 -9.19 15.15 8.41
CA SER A 4 -9.85 16.22 9.12
C SER A 4 -9.78 15.89 10.61
N HIS A 5 -9.26 16.80 11.43
CA HIS A 5 -9.08 16.66 12.88
C HIS A 5 -10.33 16.04 13.55
N SER A 6 -11.52 16.35 13.02
CA SER A 6 -12.81 15.83 13.47
C SER A 6 -13.07 14.34 13.26
N THR A 7 -12.38 13.66 12.33
CA THR A 7 -12.57 12.22 12.10
C THR A 7 -11.85 11.39 13.17
N LEU A 8 -10.63 11.80 13.52
CA LEU A 8 -9.85 11.16 14.57
C LEU A 8 -10.53 11.33 15.94
N GLU A 9 -11.05 12.54 16.23
CA GLU A 9 -11.82 12.80 17.45
C GLU A 9 -13.07 11.92 17.57
N LYS A 10 -13.78 11.68 16.45
CA LYS A 10 -14.95 10.80 16.43
C LYS A 10 -14.56 9.35 16.72
N LEU A 11 -13.45 8.88 16.16
CA LEU A 11 -12.93 7.54 16.42
C LEU A 11 -12.53 7.36 17.89
N GLN A 12 -11.85 8.35 18.48
CA GLN A 12 -11.47 8.34 19.90
C GLN A 12 -12.71 8.31 20.83
N LYS A 13 -13.77 9.04 20.47
CA LYS A 13 -15.04 8.98 21.23
C LYS A 13 -15.68 7.61 21.14
N PHE A 14 -15.67 6.97 19.97
CA PHE A 14 -16.17 5.60 19.84
C PHE A 14 -15.31 4.63 20.65
N GLU A 15 -13.99 4.72 20.54
CA GLU A 15 -13.06 3.91 21.32
C GLU A 15 -13.35 4.01 22.83
N PHE A 16 -13.51 5.22 23.36
CA PHE A 16 -13.88 5.44 24.76
C PHE A 16 -15.23 4.80 25.11
N LEU A 17 -16.26 4.93 24.26
CA LEU A 17 -17.57 4.31 24.50
C LEU A 17 -17.49 2.78 24.55
N PHE A 18 -16.76 2.17 23.61
CA PHE A 18 -16.55 0.72 23.58
C PHE A 18 -15.75 0.20 24.78
N GLN A 19 -14.72 0.93 25.21
CA GLN A 19 -13.94 0.59 26.40
C GLN A 19 -14.76 0.63 27.70
N ASN A 20 -15.81 1.46 27.76
CA ASN A 20 -16.71 1.56 28.91
C ASN A 20 -17.92 0.61 28.84
N GLY A 21 -17.88 -0.43 27.99
CA GLY A 21 -18.89 -1.49 27.95
C GLY A 21 -20.10 -1.21 27.04
N HIS A 22 -20.12 -0.09 26.31
CA HIS A 22 -21.12 0.13 25.27
C HIS A 22 -20.70 -0.55 23.96
N SER A 23 -21.33 -1.68 23.62
CA SER A 23 -21.19 -2.29 22.29
C SER A 23 -22.45 -2.07 21.46
N SER A 24 -22.33 -1.46 20.28
CA SER A 24 -23.39 -1.45 19.27
C SER A 24 -23.02 -2.35 18.11
N VAL A 25 -23.80 -3.41 17.89
CA VAL A 25 -23.64 -4.34 16.76
C VAL A 25 -23.65 -3.60 15.41
N LEU A 26 -24.42 -2.51 15.31
CA LEU A 26 -24.45 -1.67 14.11
C LEU A 26 -23.11 -0.95 13.90
N ILE A 27 -22.52 -0.41 14.97
CA ILE A 27 -21.25 0.33 14.87
C ILE A 27 -20.12 -0.64 14.54
N ASP A 28 -20.07 -1.81 15.17
CA ASP A 28 -19.07 -2.85 14.86
C ASP A 28 -19.14 -3.27 13.38
N LYS A 29 -20.33 -3.61 12.88
CA LYS A 29 -20.53 -3.94 11.45
C LYS A 29 -20.12 -2.80 10.52
N THR A 30 -20.43 -1.56 10.90
CA THR A 30 -20.11 -0.39 10.08
C THR A 30 -18.61 -0.13 10.04
N LEU A 31 -17.92 -0.19 11.18
CA LEU A 31 -16.47 -0.04 11.26
C LEU A 31 -15.75 -1.14 10.48
N ASN A 32 -16.18 -2.40 10.64
CA ASN A 32 -15.66 -3.51 9.85
C ASN A 32 -15.85 -3.27 8.35
N LYS A 33 -17.03 -2.79 7.93
CA LYS A 33 -17.28 -2.54 6.51
C LYS A 33 -16.44 -1.39 5.95
N LEU A 34 -16.26 -0.31 6.71
CA LEU A 34 -15.40 0.80 6.33
C LEU A 34 -13.94 0.36 6.20
N ALA A 35 -13.44 -0.41 7.17
CA ALA A 35 -12.09 -0.97 7.12
C ALA A 35 -11.91 -1.90 5.91
N GLU A 36 -12.89 -2.77 5.63
CA GLU A 36 -12.87 -3.63 4.45
C GLU A 36 -12.76 -2.84 3.15
N ILE A 37 -13.53 -1.76 3.00
CA ILE A 37 -13.54 -0.93 1.79
C ILE A 37 -12.19 -0.25 1.60
N GLU A 38 -11.64 0.37 2.64
CA GLU A 38 -10.32 1.02 2.59
C GLU A 38 -9.21 0.02 2.23
N VAL A 39 -9.20 -1.15 2.88
CA VAL A 39 -8.24 -2.21 2.57
C VAL A 39 -8.44 -2.77 1.16
N PHE A 40 -9.69 -2.87 0.69
CA PHE A 40 -10.01 -3.37 -0.64
C PHE A 40 -9.42 -2.46 -1.74
N GLU A 41 -9.61 -1.14 -1.62
CA GLU A 41 -9.06 -0.19 -2.59
C GLU A 41 -7.53 -0.20 -2.59
N LEU A 42 -6.89 -0.24 -1.42
CA LEU A 42 -5.43 -0.35 -1.32
C LEU A 42 -4.92 -1.65 -1.95
N LYS A 43 -5.59 -2.79 -1.73
CA LYS A 43 -5.24 -4.08 -2.35
C LYS A 43 -5.50 -4.10 -3.86
N LYS A 44 -6.50 -3.38 -4.35
CA LYS A 44 -6.75 -3.23 -5.79
C LYS A 44 -5.59 -2.47 -6.45
N ASN A 45 -5.22 -1.31 -5.90
CA ASN A 45 -4.08 -0.53 -6.38
C ASN A 45 -2.77 -1.33 -6.34
N LEU A 46 -2.55 -2.09 -5.27
CA LEU A 46 -1.38 -2.96 -5.15
C LEU A 46 -1.33 -4.01 -6.26
N ARG A 47 -2.47 -4.64 -6.60
CA ARG A 47 -2.54 -5.63 -7.69
C ARG A 47 -2.21 -5.00 -9.04
N GLU A 48 -2.71 -3.80 -9.32
CA GLU A 48 -2.44 -3.08 -10.56
C GLU A 48 -0.95 -2.72 -10.70
N LEU A 49 -0.33 -2.20 -9.63
CA LEU A 49 1.12 -1.93 -9.62
C LEU A 49 1.94 -3.20 -9.79
N THR A 50 1.56 -4.28 -9.09
CA THR A 50 2.27 -5.57 -9.19
C THR A 50 2.24 -6.11 -10.62
N ALA A 51 1.08 -6.03 -11.30
CA ALA A 51 0.96 -6.47 -12.68
C ALA A 51 1.83 -5.65 -13.64
N LYS A 52 1.95 -4.33 -13.43
CA LYS A 52 2.85 -3.46 -14.21
C LYS A 52 4.31 -3.80 -13.97
N ILE A 53 4.70 -3.97 -12.71
CA ILE A 53 6.06 -4.38 -12.33
C ILE A 53 6.43 -5.72 -12.98
N GLU A 54 5.54 -6.72 -12.93
CA GLU A 54 5.78 -8.02 -13.55
C GLU A 54 5.96 -7.95 -15.08
N GLN A 55 5.40 -6.93 -15.75
CA GLN A 55 5.66 -6.70 -17.17
C GLN A 55 7.10 -6.27 -17.41
N PHE A 56 7.60 -5.32 -16.61
CA PHE A 56 9.00 -4.89 -16.68
C PHE A 56 9.97 -6.00 -16.29
N GLU A 57 9.66 -6.78 -15.24
CA GLU A 57 10.49 -7.90 -14.81
C GLU A 57 10.65 -8.94 -15.94
N LYS A 58 9.56 -9.21 -16.69
CA LYS A 58 9.59 -10.10 -17.85
C LYS A 58 10.30 -9.49 -19.05
N GLN A 59 10.08 -8.21 -19.33
CA GLN A 59 10.70 -7.50 -20.45
C GLN A 59 12.23 -7.44 -20.31
N TYR A 60 12.72 -7.17 -19.10
CA TYR A 60 14.15 -7.00 -18.82
C TYR A 60 14.80 -8.25 -18.20
N LEU A 61 14.04 -9.33 -17.98
CA LEU A 61 14.49 -10.58 -17.36
C LEU A 61 15.24 -10.34 -16.04
N MET A 62 14.73 -9.40 -15.24
CA MET A 62 15.38 -8.90 -14.03
C MET A 62 14.32 -8.64 -12.96
N SER A 63 14.56 -9.07 -11.72
CA SER A 63 13.64 -8.76 -10.62
C SER A 63 13.70 -7.28 -10.25
N SER A 64 12.62 -6.72 -9.74
CA SER A 64 12.59 -5.32 -9.29
C SER A 64 13.57 -5.01 -8.16
N GLU A 65 13.89 -5.98 -7.31
CA GLU A 65 14.92 -5.80 -6.28
C GLU A 65 16.31 -5.61 -6.89
N LYS A 66 16.67 -6.45 -7.88
CA LYS A 66 17.94 -6.35 -8.59
C LYS A 66 17.99 -5.04 -9.39
N PHE A 67 16.92 -4.74 -10.12
CA PHE A 67 16.75 -3.49 -10.84
C PHE A 67 16.95 -2.27 -9.92
N SER A 68 16.29 -2.25 -8.76
CA SER A 68 16.40 -1.14 -7.80
C SER A 68 17.85 -0.96 -7.30
N LYS A 69 18.58 -2.04 -7.03
CA LYS A 69 19.99 -1.97 -6.63
C LYS A 69 20.87 -1.41 -7.76
N GLU A 70 20.71 -1.89 -8.99
CA GLU A 70 21.51 -1.47 -10.14
C GLU A 70 21.17 -0.02 -10.58
N PHE A 71 19.89 0.36 -10.54
CA PHE A 71 19.42 1.72 -10.83
C PHE A 71 19.97 2.74 -9.83
N ASN A 72 19.87 2.45 -8.53
CA ASN A 72 20.41 3.33 -7.48
C ASN A 72 21.94 3.40 -7.50
N ALA A 73 22.62 2.36 -7.98
CA ALA A 73 24.07 2.37 -8.18
C ALA A 73 24.52 3.14 -9.43
N GLY A 74 23.58 3.68 -10.23
CA GLY A 74 23.87 4.37 -11.49
C GLY A 74 24.40 3.44 -12.58
N GLN A 75 24.18 2.12 -12.46
CA GLN A 75 24.64 1.11 -13.42
C GLN A 75 23.65 0.94 -14.58
N LEU A 76 22.42 1.42 -14.42
CA LEU A 76 21.40 1.47 -15.44
C LEU A 76 21.31 2.88 -16.04
N GLY A 77 20.92 2.95 -17.31
CA GLY A 77 20.70 4.23 -17.99
C GLY A 77 19.49 4.99 -17.47
N ASP A 78 19.21 6.12 -18.10
CA ASP A 78 18.11 7.03 -17.80
C ASP A 78 16.89 6.81 -18.73
N SER A 79 16.71 5.58 -19.22
CA SER A 79 15.58 5.26 -20.09
C SER A 79 14.25 5.57 -19.37
N ALA A 80 13.28 6.05 -20.14
CA ALA A 80 11.94 6.35 -19.61
C ALA A 80 11.32 5.12 -18.91
N ASP A 81 11.53 3.93 -19.47
CA ASP A 81 11.09 2.65 -18.92
C ASP A 81 11.68 2.38 -17.53
N PHE A 82 12.96 2.69 -17.30
CA PHE A 82 13.59 2.52 -15.98
C PHE A 82 13.07 3.52 -14.95
N ILE A 83 12.83 4.77 -15.35
CA ILE A 83 12.23 5.77 -14.46
C ILE A 83 10.81 5.35 -14.07
N GLU A 84 10.02 4.89 -15.05
CA GLU A 84 8.66 4.42 -14.82
C GLU A 84 8.63 3.17 -13.94
N TRP A 85 9.51 2.20 -14.21
CA TRP A 85 9.62 0.99 -13.41
C TRP A 85 10.02 1.28 -11.96
N PHE A 86 11.00 2.17 -11.75
CA PHE A 86 11.40 2.61 -10.42
C PHE A 86 10.25 3.28 -9.66
N ALA A 87 9.49 4.16 -10.34
CA ALA A 87 8.34 4.81 -9.74
C ALA A 87 7.25 3.80 -9.32
N TYR A 88 6.95 2.80 -10.15
CA TYR A 88 5.98 1.77 -9.77
C TYR A 88 6.45 0.92 -8.60
N TYR A 89 7.74 0.55 -8.57
CA TYR A 89 8.33 -0.22 -7.48
C TYR A 89 8.29 0.56 -6.15
N ASP A 90 8.68 1.84 -6.16
CA ASP A 90 8.60 2.70 -4.97
C ASP A 90 7.15 2.87 -4.47
N MET A 91 6.21 3.10 -5.38
CA MET A 91 4.78 3.18 -5.04
C MET A 91 4.26 1.88 -4.43
N GLN A 92 4.69 0.72 -4.93
CA GLN A 92 4.32 -0.58 -4.39
C GLN A 92 4.82 -0.74 -2.95
N SER A 93 6.10 -0.44 -2.68
CA SER A 93 6.67 -0.50 -1.33
C SER A 93 5.96 0.44 -0.36
N VAL A 94 5.56 1.64 -0.80
CA VAL A 94 4.74 2.56 0.03
C VAL A 94 3.36 1.98 0.33
N LEU A 95 2.69 1.37 -0.65
CA LEU A 95 1.37 0.73 -0.42
C LEU A 95 1.47 -0.48 0.51
N LEU A 96 2.49 -1.31 0.38
CA LEU A 96 2.70 -2.47 1.26
C LEU A 96 2.86 -2.04 2.72
N LYS A 97 3.65 -0.99 2.98
CA LYS A 97 3.78 -0.37 4.32
C LYS A 97 2.45 0.14 4.86
N LYS A 98 1.61 0.75 4.03
CA LYS A 98 0.28 1.25 4.43
C LYS A 98 -0.70 0.13 4.79
N ILE A 99 -0.62 -1.02 4.15
CA ILE A 99 -1.50 -2.17 4.41
C ILE A 99 -0.97 -3.01 5.59
N GLY A 100 0.25 -2.76 6.05
CA GLY A 100 0.90 -3.54 7.11
C GLY A 100 1.39 -4.92 6.63
N ILE A 101 1.61 -5.07 5.31
CA ILE A 101 2.19 -6.29 4.72
C ILE A 101 3.70 -6.04 4.56
N PRO A 102 4.58 -6.93 5.05
CA PRO A 102 6.02 -6.79 4.84
C PRO A 102 6.36 -6.78 3.35
N ASP A 103 7.37 -5.98 2.98
CA ASP A 103 7.90 -5.96 1.60
C ASP A 103 8.32 -7.39 1.20
N ARG A 104 8.13 -7.74 -0.09
CA ARG A 104 8.17 -9.13 -0.60
C ARG A 104 9.39 -9.90 -0.04
N PRO A 105 9.24 -11.14 0.46
CA PRO A 105 10.40 -11.95 0.79
C PRO A 105 11.07 -12.47 -0.49
N GLU A 106 12.40 -12.40 -0.49
CA GLU A 106 13.32 -12.85 -1.53
C GLU A 106 12.85 -14.17 -2.17
N ARG A 107 12.53 -14.15 -3.46
CA ARG A 107 12.23 -15.35 -4.27
C ARG A 107 13.36 -15.65 -5.24
#